data_AF-A0A5V5WHX8-F1
#
_entry.id   AF-A0A5V5WHX8-F1
#
_cell.length_a   1.000
_cell.length_b   1.000
_cell.length_c   1.000
_cell.angle_alpha   90.00
_cell.angle_beta   90.00
_cell.angle_gamma   90.00
#
_symmetry.space_group_name_H-M   'P 1'
#
loop_
_entity.id
_entity.type
_entity.pdbx_description
1 polymer ?
#
loop_
_entity_poly.entity_id
_entity_poly.type
_entity_poly.pdbx_seq_one_letter_code
_entity_poly.pdbx_strand_id
1 'polypeptide(L)'
;MSDLAMKVLKWQSTGDVGISSATLASIACGLKKNIYGHHFGAPHDAADFRRCVALVEQIPEIRDSFDKVAMRVPSFKGILNKWDSLVALLKSEMRMYGNKAPETYKRISELRKD
;
A
#
# COMPACT_ATOMS: atom_id res chain seq x y z
N MET A 1 -17.98 -15.66 -3.35
CA MET A 1 -16.99 -14.63 -2.97
C MET A 1 -16.68 -13.81 -4.21
N SER A 2 -16.50 -12.48 -4.08
CA SER A 2 -16.11 -11.68 -5.24
C SER A 2 -14.73 -12.11 -5.77
N ASP A 3 -14.50 -11.96 -7.06
CA ASP A 3 -13.20 -12.25 -7.70
C ASP A 3 -12.05 -11.52 -6.99
N LEU A 4 -12.26 -10.24 -6.65
CA LEU A 4 -11.34 -9.42 -5.87
C LEU A 4 -11.00 -10.04 -4.50
N ALA A 5 -12.01 -10.53 -3.76
CA ALA A 5 -11.78 -11.12 -2.44
C ALA A 5 -10.91 -12.40 -2.53
N MET A 6 -11.09 -13.20 -3.58
CA MET A 6 -10.25 -14.38 -3.80
C MET A 6 -8.81 -14.02 -4.17
N LYS A 7 -8.61 -13.02 -5.05
CA LYS A 7 -7.27 -12.51 -5.38
C LYS A 7 -6.56 -11.98 -4.13
N VAL A 8 -7.28 -11.21 -3.30
CA VAL A 8 -6.76 -10.71 -2.03
C VAL A 8 -6.40 -11.87 -1.11
N LEU A 9 -7.28 -12.87 -0.93
CA LEU A 9 -6.98 -14.03 -0.08
C LEU A 9 -5.72 -14.77 -0.54
N LYS A 10 -5.56 -14.96 -1.85
CA LYS A 10 -4.35 -15.56 -2.43
C LYS A 10 -3.10 -14.72 -2.18
N TRP A 11 -3.19 -13.40 -2.35
CA TRP A 11 -2.07 -12.51 -2.02
C TRP A 11 -1.71 -12.57 -0.54
N GLN A 12 -2.71 -12.60 0.36
CA GLN A 12 -2.47 -12.67 1.79
C GLN A 12 -1.79 -13.98 2.23
N SER A 13 -1.92 -15.06 1.46
CA SER A 13 -1.29 -16.35 1.78
C SER A 13 0.10 -16.56 1.14
N THR A 14 0.42 -15.86 0.04
CA THR A 14 1.68 -16.08 -0.70
C THR A 14 2.54 -14.84 -0.92
N GLY A 15 2.00 -13.64 -0.74
CA GLY A 15 2.67 -12.38 -1.03
C GLY A 15 3.54 -11.85 0.12
N ASP A 16 4.37 -10.84 -0.18
CA ASP A 16 5.05 -10.03 0.83
C ASP A 16 4.04 -9.01 1.40
N VAL A 17 3.57 -9.27 2.61
CA VAL A 17 2.38 -8.65 3.20
C VAL A 17 2.70 -7.89 4.48
N GLY A 18 1.87 -6.91 4.82
CA GLY A 18 2.02 -6.06 6.00
C GLY A 18 0.77 -5.25 6.29
N ILE A 19 0.76 -4.51 7.40
CA ILE A 19 -0.40 -3.71 7.83
C ILE A 19 -0.83 -2.72 6.74
N SER A 20 0.12 -2.06 6.07
CA SER A 20 -0.16 -1.07 5.04
C SER A 20 -0.78 -1.68 3.77
N SER A 21 -0.26 -2.80 3.28
CA SER A 21 -0.83 -3.50 2.11
C SER A 21 -2.15 -4.19 2.46
N ALA A 22 -2.26 -4.77 3.65
CA ALA A 22 -3.51 -5.30 4.18
C ALA A 22 -4.57 -4.20 4.35
N THR A 23 -4.18 -2.95 4.64
CA THR A 23 -5.12 -1.82 4.71
C THR A 23 -5.76 -1.56 3.35
N LEU A 24 -4.95 -1.48 2.28
CA LEU A 24 -5.46 -1.34 0.92
C LEU A 24 -6.42 -2.47 0.55
N ALA A 25 -5.99 -3.72 0.76
CA ALA A 25 -6.79 -4.90 0.44
C ALA A 25 -8.10 -4.95 1.24
N SER A 26 -8.05 -4.63 2.54
CA SER A 26 -9.22 -4.67 3.42
C SER A 26 -10.28 -3.66 2.98
N ILE A 27 -9.86 -2.43 2.67
CA ILE A 27 -10.78 -1.37 2.26
C ILE A 27 -11.33 -1.65 0.86
N ALA A 28 -10.51 -2.15 -0.06
CA ALA A 28 -10.95 -2.58 -1.40
C ALA A 28 -12.03 -3.68 -1.32
N CYS A 29 -11.87 -4.63 -0.40
CA CYS A 29 -12.86 -5.68 -0.13
C CYS A 29 -14.06 -5.22 0.72
N GLY A 30 -14.15 -3.94 1.10
CA GLY A 30 -15.24 -3.40 1.90
C GLY A 30 -15.23 -3.83 3.37
N LEU A 31 -14.10 -4.33 3.89
CA LEU A 31 -13.98 -4.78 5.28
C LEU A 31 -14.02 -3.60 6.25
N LYS A 32 -14.61 -3.82 7.43
CA LYS A 32 -14.68 -2.80 8.49
C LYS A 32 -13.40 -2.70 9.33
N LYS A 33 -12.51 -3.68 9.25
CA LYS A 33 -11.25 -3.77 10.00
C LYS A 33 -10.14 -4.27 9.07
N ASN A 34 -8.89 -4.12 9.49
CA ASN A 34 -7.76 -4.67 8.76
C ASN A 34 -7.74 -6.21 8.93
N ILE A 35 -7.29 -6.95 7.92
CA ILE A 35 -7.13 -8.41 7.96
C ILE A 35 -6.25 -8.85 9.15
N TYR A 36 -5.30 -8.02 9.59
CA TYR A 36 -4.41 -8.32 10.72
C TYR A 36 -4.83 -7.73 12.07
N GLY A 37 -6.01 -7.09 12.17
CA GLY A 37 -6.49 -6.58 13.45
C GLY A 37 -7.41 -5.36 13.36
N HIS A 38 -7.48 -4.60 14.45
CA HIS A 38 -8.48 -3.53 14.59
C HIS A 38 -8.14 -2.22 13.88
N HIS A 39 -6.89 -1.98 13.50
CA HIS A 39 -6.44 -0.69 12.98
C HIS A 39 -6.00 -0.76 11.52
N PHE A 40 -6.30 0.31 10.78
CA PHE A 40 -5.70 0.57 9.48
C PHE A 40 -4.42 1.39 9.63
N GLY A 41 -3.50 1.24 8.69
CA GLY A 41 -2.23 1.95 8.72
C GLY A 41 -1.74 2.28 7.31
N ALA A 42 -1.11 3.45 7.17
CA ALA A 42 -0.37 3.83 5.97
C ALA A 42 1.08 3.30 6.05
N PRO A 43 1.81 3.19 4.92
CA PRO A 43 3.23 2.87 4.90
C PRO A 43 4.05 3.86 5.72
N HIS A 44 4.87 3.41 6.66
CA HIS A 44 5.79 4.27 7.43
C HIS A 44 7.14 4.41 6.73
N ASP A 45 7.51 3.41 5.94
CA ASP A 45 8.78 3.38 5.23
C ASP A 45 8.68 2.81 3.81
N ALA A 46 9.82 2.77 3.13
CA ALA A 46 9.90 2.26 1.77
C ALA A 46 9.60 0.75 1.66
N ALA A 47 9.85 -0.05 2.71
CA ALA A 47 9.54 -1.48 2.71
C ALA A 47 8.03 -1.72 2.85
N ASP A 48 7.36 -0.97 3.73
CA ASP A 48 5.91 -0.93 3.82
C ASP A 48 5.27 -0.53 2.49
N PHE A 49 5.83 0.49 1.83
CA PHE A 49 5.32 0.98 0.56
C PHE A 49 5.57 -0.03 -0.56
N ARG A 50 6.73 -0.67 -0.61
CA ARG A 50 7.03 -1.76 -1.56
C ARG A 50 5.99 -2.87 -1.49
N ARG A 51 5.58 -3.27 -0.28
CA ARG A 51 4.52 -4.28 -0.10
C ARG A 51 3.16 -3.81 -0.64
N CYS A 52 2.83 -2.52 -0.48
CA CYS A 52 1.65 -1.93 -1.12
C CYS A 52 1.75 -1.94 -2.65
N VAL A 53 2.92 -1.59 -3.21
CA VAL A 53 3.15 -1.58 -4.66
C VAL A 53 2.99 -2.99 -5.24
N ALA A 54 3.63 -3.99 -4.63
CA ALA A 54 3.55 -5.38 -5.09
C ALA A 54 2.11 -5.91 -5.07
N LEU A 55 1.33 -5.57 -4.04
CA LEU A 55 -0.10 -5.89 -3.97
C LEU A 55 -0.88 -5.27 -5.15
N VAL A 56 -0.68 -3.98 -5.42
CA VAL A 56 -1.41 -3.26 -6.48
C VAL A 56 -0.97 -3.70 -7.88
N GLU A 57 0.29 -4.08 -8.07
CA GLU A 57 0.76 -4.67 -9.33
C GLU A 57 0.11 -6.04 -9.57
N GLN A 58 -0.05 -6.84 -8.51
CA GLN A 58 -0.69 -8.15 -8.59
C GLN A 58 -2.22 -8.06 -8.73
N ILE A 59 -2.84 -7.02 -8.16
CA ILE A 59 -4.28 -6.79 -8.14
C ILE A 59 -4.57 -5.30 -8.46
N PRO A 60 -4.51 -4.90 -9.75
CA PRO A 60 -4.66 -3.50 -10.15
C PRO A 60 -6.01 -2.86 -9.78
N GLU A 61 -7.07 -3.68 -9.67
CA GLU A 61 -8.43 -3.27 -9.25
C GLU A 61 -8.46 -2.59 -7.88
N ILE A 62 -7.45 -2.81 -7.03
CA ILE A 62 -7.34 -2.13 -5.73
C ILE A 62 -7.22 -0.61 -5.89
N ARG A 63 -6.70 -0.12 -7.03
CA ARG A 63 -6.60 1.32 -7.32
C ARG A 63 -7.95 2.02 -7.30
N ASP A 64 -9.02 1.32 -7.68
CA ASP A 64 -10.40 1.85 -7.69
C ASP A 64 -10.89 2.22 -6.27
N SER A 65 -10.21 1.73 -5.24
CA SER A 65 -10.52 2.01 -3.85
C SER A 65 -9.65 3.10 -3.22
N PHE A 66 -8.69 3.69 -3.95
CA PHE A 66 -7.75 4.68 -3.39
C PHE A 66 -8.47 5.87 -2.74
N ASP A 67 -9.52 6.40 -3.35
CA ASP A 67 -10.30 7.50 -2.75
C ASP A 67 -10.94 7.09 -1.41
N LYS A 68 -11.47 5.85 -1.33
CA LYS A 68 -12.04 5.30 -0.10
C LYS A 68 -10.95 5.11 0.96
N VAL A 69 -9.75 4.66 0.58
CA VAL A 69 -8.61 4.53 1.49
C VAL A 69 -8.18 5.90 1.98
N ALA A 70 -8.00 6.89 1.10
CA ALA A 70 -7.60 8.25 1.45
C ALA A 70 -8.59 8.93 2.41
N MET A 71 -9.88 8.67 2.23
CA MET A 71 -10.93 9.16 3.12
C MET A 71 -10.89 8.48 4.50
N ARG A 72 -10.66 7.15 4.54
CA ARG A 72 -10.71 6.36 5.77
C ARG A 72 -9.41 6.39 6.57
N VAL A 73 -8.29 6.62 5.91
CA VAL A 73 -6.93 6.60 6.47
C VAL A 73 -6.21 7.87 6.00
N PRO A 74 -6.42 9.02 6.69
CA PRO A 74 -5.89 10.31 6.23
C PRO A 74 -4.37 10.35 6.03
N SER A 75 -3.59 9.62 6.83
CA SER A 75 -2.13 9.49 6.67
C SER A 75 -1.71 8.79 5.38
N PHE A 76 -2.63 8.07 4.72
CA PHE A 76 -2.39 7.45 3.41
C PHE A 76 -2.67 8.43 2.26
N LYS A 77 -3.46 9.48 2.47
CA LYS A 77 -3.94 10.38 1.41
C LYS A 77 -2.79 11.00 0.59
N GLY A 78 -1.75 11.50 1.25
CA GLY A 78 -0.60 12.09 0.56
C GLY A 78 0.14 11.08 -0.32
N ILE A 79 0.31 9.85 0.18
CA ILE A 79 0.95 8.74 -0.54
C ILE A 79 0.14 8.36 -1.77
N LEU A 80 -1.18 8.18 -1.64
CA LEU A 80 -2.05 7.79 -2.77
C LEU A 80 -2.12 8.87 -3.84
N ASN A 81 -2.19 10.15 -3.45
CA ASN A 81 -2.18 11.28 -4.39
C ASN A 81 -0.88 11.39 -5.21
N LYS A 82 0.22 10.82 -4.69
CA LYS A 82 1.53 10.81 -5.34
C LYS A 82 1.97 9.41 -5.77
N TRP A 83 1.03 8.46 -5.83
CA TRP A 83 1.30 7.04 -6.00
C TRP A 83 2.26 6.76 -7.16
N ASP A 84 1.91 7.15 -8.40
CA ASP A 84 2.72 6.77 -9.57
C ASP A 84 4.14 7.38 -9.52
N SER A 85 4.28 8.62 -9.03
CA SER A 85 5.60 9.25 -8.84
C SER A 85 6.43 8.56 -7.75
N LEU A 86 5.80 8.11 -6.66
CA LEU A 86 6.45 7.36 -5.60
C LEU A 86 6.86 5.96 -6.06
N VAL A 87 6.02 5.28 -6.85
CA VAL A 87 6.36 3.97 -7.43
C VAL A 87 7.57 4.10 -8.36
N ALA A 88 7.61 5.13 -9.19
CA ALA A 88 8.75 5.39 -10.07
C ALA A 88 10.04 5.63 -9.28
N LEU A 89 9.96 6.44 -8.21
CA LEU A 89 11.09 6.70 -7.31
C LEU A 89 11.58 5.42 -6.63
N LEU A 90 10.68 4.66 -6.00
CA LEU A 90 11.00 3.38 -5.35
C LEU A 90 11.71 2.43 -6.31
N LYS A 91 11.14 2.20 -7.51
CA LYS A 91 11.74 1.31 -8.52
C LYS A 91 13.11 1.80 -8.98
N SER A 92 13.30 3.12 -9.08
CA SER A 92 14.59 3.71 -9.42
C SER A 92 15.64 3.42 -8.35
N GLU A 93 15.32 3.69 -7.09
CA GLU A 93 16.21 3.43 -5.97
C GLU A 93 16.51 1.94 -5.78
N MET A 94 15.52 1.07 -5.95
CA MET A 94 15.74 -0.38 -5.87
C MET A 94 16.69 -0.90 -6.94
N ARG A 95 16.67 -0.32 -8.15
CA ARG A 95 17.66 -0.65 -9.18
C ARG A 95 19.07 -0.15 -8.85
N MET A 96 19.19 1.00 -8.21
CA MET A 96 20.48 1.60 -7.88
C MET A 96 21.12 1.02 -6.61
N TYR A 97 20.31 0.74 -5.59
CA TYR A 97 20.77 0.44 -4.23
C TYR A 97 20.23 -0.90 -3.69
N GLY A 98 19.55 -1.70 -4.53
CA GLY A 98 18.99 -2.99 -4.15
C GLY A 98 17.79 -2.84 -3.20
N ASN A 99 18.00 -3.15 -1.93
CA ASN A 99 16.94 -3.12 -0.91
C ASN A 99 16.83 -1.79 -0.16
N LYS A 100 17.57 -0.75 -0.58
CA LYS A 100 17.55 0.57 0.05
C LYS A 100 16.80 1.57 -0.83
N ALA A 101 15.98 2.40 -0.20
CA ALA A 101 15.22 3.47 -0.85
C ALA A 101 15.08 4.69 0.10
N PRO A 102 16.19 5.37 0.42
CA PRO A 102 16.21 6.47 1.39
C PRO A 102 15.36 7.67 0.97
N GLU A 103 15.32 8.02 -0.31
CA GLU A 103 14.51 9.16 -0.78
C GLU A 103 13.03 8.80 -0.79
N THR A 104 12.67 7.56 -1.14
CA THR A 104 11.31 7.05 -1.00
C THR A 104 10.85 7.11 0.46
N TYR A 105 11.70 6.67 1.40
CA TYR A 105 11.41 6.76 2.83
C TYR A 105 11.14 8.21 3.26
N LYS A 106 12.05 9.13 2.93
CA LYS A 106 11.90 10.55 3.23
C LYS A 106 10.59 11.10 2.66
N ARG A 107 10.29 10.78 1.40
CA ARG A 107 9.09 11.26 0.73
C ARG A 107 7.81 10.71 1.35
N ILE A 108 7.82 9.45 1.81
CA ILE A 108 6.70 8.86 2.55
C ILE A 108 6.48 9.62 3.86
N SER A 109 7.53 9.87 4.64
CA SER A 109 7.43 10.63 5.90
C SER A 109 6.83 12.02 5.67
N GLU A 110 7.28 12.76 4.66
CA GLU A 110 6.72 14.08 4.31
C GLU A 110 5.22 14.02 3.94
N LEU A 111 4.78 12.94 3.27
CA LEU A 111 3.42 12.82 2.76
C LEU A 111 2.41 12.31 3.78
N ARG A 112 2.87 11.57 4.80
CA ARG A 112 2.02 11.06 5.88
C ARG A 112 1.50 12.17 6.80
N LYS A 113 2.29 13.25 6.97
CA LYS A 113 1.98 14.40 7.82
C LYS A 113 1.65 14.00 9.28
N ASP A 114 2.28 12.96 9.79
CA ASP A 114 2.30 12.58 11.20
C ASP A 114 3.46 13.22 11.97
#